data_AF-A0A317HXD0-F1
#
_entry.id   AF-A0A317HXD0-F1
#
_cell.length_a   1.000
_cell.length_b   1.000
_cell.length_c   1.000
_cell.angle_alpha   90.00
_cell.angle_beta   90.00
_cell.angle_gamma   90.00
#
_symmetry.space_group_name_H-M   'P 1'
#
loop_
_entity.id
_entity.type
_entity.pdbx_description
1 polymer ?
#
loop_
_entity_poly.entity_id
_entity_poly.type
_entity_poly.pdbx_seq_one_letter_code
_entity_poly.pdbx_strand_id
1 'polypeptide(L)'
;FPNSGPNQPPFYLRTPSRSNFDVSFFKNFNFSESKKLQFRTGFFNIFNQAYPSQITTAGGFGASDIYLTLNTVCNVRKDNVPNGNGGTVNNICDPTGGFHYDQGTINNFGKIVNKHGRRIVEFALKFYF
;
A
#
# COMPACT_ATOMS: atom_id res chain seq x y z
N PHE A 1 34.59 10.97 -9.83
CA PHE A 1 33.14 10.85 -10.11
C PHE A 1 32.46 12.19 -9.91
N PRO A 2 32.28 13.01 -10.97
CA PRO A 2 31.31 14.10 -10.93
C PRO A 2 30.22 13.83 -11.99
N ASN A 3 28.94 14.00 -11.62
CA ASN A 3 27.72 13.77 -12.43
C ASN A 3 26.91 12.50 -12.13
N SER A 4 26.97 11.95 -10.92
CA SER A 4 25.78 11.27 -10.39
C SER A 4 24.71 12.35 -10.24
N GLY A 5 23.59 12.23 -10.94
CA GLY A 5 22.50 13.21 -10.96
C GLY A 5 21.97 13.59 -9.56
N PRO A 6 20.91 14.42 -9.49
CA PRO A 6 20.42 14.94 -8.23
C PRO A 6 20.14 13.81 -7.22
N ASN A 7 20.74 13.93 -6.02
CA ASN A 7 20.61 12.96 -4.92
C ASN A 7 19.16 12.82 -4.41
N GLN A 8 18.26 13.71 -4.84
CA GLN A 8 16.84 13.59 -4.62
C GLN A 8 16.12 13.52 -5.97
N PRO A 9 15.14 12.60 -6.12
CA PRO A 9 14.30 12.58 -7.30
C PRO A 9 13.59 13.95 -7.44
N PRO A 10 13.53 14.53 -8.65
CA PRO A 10 12.87 15.82 -8.87
C PRO A 10 11.35 15.77 -8.67
N PHE A 11 10.79 14.57 -8.50
CA PHE A 11 9.37 14.33 -8.33
C PHE A 11 9.01 14.19 -6.86
N TYR A 12 8.16 15.10 -6.39
CA TYR A 12 7.57 15.02 -5.05
C TYR A 12 6.29 14.17 -5.10
N LEU A 13 6.41 12.86 -4.85
CA LEU A 13 5.26 11.95 -4.82
C LEU A 13 4.56 12.02 -3.45
N ARG A 14 3.33 12.54 -3.43
CA ARG A 14 2.42 12.44 -2.27
C ARG A 14 1.42 11.32 -2.49
N THR A 15 1.05 10.65 -1.40
CA THR A 15 -0.12 9.79 -1.42
C THR A 15 -1.39 10.65 -1.58
N PRO A 16 -2.43 10.14 -2.27
CA PRO A 16 -3.71 10.84 -2.39
C PRO A 16 -4.36 11.07 -1.02
N SER A 17 -5.22 12.09 -0.96
CA SER A 17 -6.06 12.37 0.21
C SER A 17 -7.00 11.20 0.53
N ARG A 18 -7.31 11.01 1.81
CA ARG A 18 -8.29 10.02 2.28
C ARG A 18 -9.46 10.70 2.97
N SER A 19 -10.64 10.09 2.85
CA SER A 19 -11.86 10.49 3.52
C SER A 19 -12.47 9.24 4.15
N ASN A 20 -12.28 9.12 5.47
CA ASN A 20 -12.81 8.01 6.25
C ASN A 20 -14.10 8.44 6.93
N PHE A 21 -15.13 7.60 6.80
CA PHE A 21 -16.43 7.81 7.42
C PHE A 21 -16.74 6.60 8.29
N ASP A 22 -16.89 6.86 9.59
CA ASP A 22 -17.19 5.84 10.59
C ASP A 22 -18.58 6.10 11.16
N VAL A 23 -19.40 5.06 11.27
CA VAL A 23 -20.79 5.16 11.71
C VAL A 23 -21.03 4.20 12.85
N SER A 24 -21.62 4.69 13.93
CA SER A 24 -21.96 3.87 15.09
C SER A 24 -23.42 4.05 15.50
N PHE A 25 -24.12 2.93 15.71
CA PHE A 25 -25.50 2.89 16.16
C PHE A 25 -25.57 2.40 17.60
N PHE A 26 -26.40 3.05 18.41
CA PHE A 26 -26.59 2.72 19.82
C PHE A 26 -28.08 2.64 20.10
N LYS A 27 -28.53 1.50 20.65
CA LYS A 27 -29.91 1.33 21.10
C LYS A 27 -29.94 0.82 22.52
N ASN A 28 -30.65 1.56 23.37
CA ASN A 28 -30.97 1.15 24.73
C ASN A 28 -32.37 0.54 24.74
N PHE A 29 -32.48 -0.67 25.29
CA PHE A 29 -33.71 -1.33 25.64
C PHE A 29 -33.84 -1.28 27.17
N ASN A 30 -34.87 -0.58 27.66
CA ASN A 30 -35.14 -0.51 29.09
C ASN A 30 -36.04 -1.68 29.47
N PHE A 31 -35.62 -2.50 30.44
CA PHE A 31 -36.42 -3.60 30.98
C PHE A 31 -37.13 -3.21 32.28
N SER A 32 -36.48 -2.41 33.11
CA SER A 32 -37.05 -1.80 34.31
C SER A 32 -36.49 -0.39 34.51
N GLU A 33 -36.85 0.26 35.61
CA GLU A 33 -36.32 1.58 35.97
C GLU A 33 -34.79 1.55 36.19
N SER A 34 -34.25 0.46 36.74
CA SER A 34 -32.81 0.29 36.95
C SER A 34 -32.11 -0.51 35.83
N LYS A 35 -32.82 -1.45 35.18
CA LYS A 35 -32.21 -2.40 34.24
C LYS A 35 -32.32 -1.96 32.79
N LYS A 36 -31.17 -1.87 32.12
CA LYS A 36 -31.08 -1.46 30.71
C LYS A 36 -30.10 -2.36 29.95
N LEU A 37 -30.46 -2.73 28.73
CA LEU A 37 -29.58 -3.42 27.79
C LEU A 37 -29.26 -2.49 26.63
N GLN A 38 -27.98 -2.24 26.43
CA GLN A 38 -27.49 -1.42 25.34
C GLN A 38 -26.82 -2.29 24.29
N PHE A 39 -27.32 -2.19 23.08
CA PHE A 39 -26.71 -2.74 21.88
C PHE A 39 -25.96 -1.63 21.14
N ARG A 40 -24.72 -1.92 20.74
CA ARG A 40 -23.89 -1.01 19.95
C ARG A 40 -23.37 -1.74 18.72
N THR A 41 -23.43 -1.07 17.58
CA THR A 41 -22.76 -1.51 16.36
C THR A 41 -21.90 -0.38 15.81
N GLY A 42 -20.70 -0.70 15.33
CA GLY A 42 -19.78 0.24 14.70
C GLY A 42 -19.38 -0.27 13.32
N PHE A 43 -19.37 0.60 12.33
CA PHE A 43 -18.90 0.36 10.96
C PHE A 43 -17.81 1.38 10.63
N PHE A 44 -16.61 0.90 10.32
CA PHE A 44 -15.46 1.77 10.00
C PHE A 44 -15.22 1.80 8.50
N ASN A 45 -14.85 2.98 7.98
CA ASN A 45 -14.69 3.21 6.54
C ASN A 45 -15.91 2.69 5.75
N ILE A 46 -17.11 3.22 6.05
CA ILE A 46 -18.38 2.69 5.53
C ILE A 46 -18.48 2.73 4.00
N PHE A 47 -17.82 3.70 3.35
CA PHE A 47 -17.72 3.80 1.89
C PHE A 47 -16.59 2.95 1.30
N ASN A 48 -15.85 2.24 2.15
CA ASN A 48 -14.85 1.27 1.75
C ASN A 48 -13.80 1.91 0.83
N GLN A 49 -13.32 3.11 1.17
CA GLN A 49 -12.32 3.81 0.37
C GLN A 49 -11.01 3.00 0.40
N ALA A 50 -10.51 2.62 -0.78
CA ALA A 50 -9.21 1.98 -0.92
C ALA A 50 -8.10 2.98 -0.62
N TYR A 51 -7.04 2.53 0.06
CA TYR A 51 -5.95 3.43 0.40
C TYR A 51 -4.57 2.77 0.45
N PRO A 52 -3.47 3.53 0.31
CA PRO A 52 -2.12 2.97 0.41
C PRO A 52 -1.76 2.45 1.82
N SER A 53 -1.86 1.15 2.09
CA SER A 53 -1.65 0.59 3.44
C SER A 53 -0.22 0.11 3.70
N GLN A 54 0.51 -0.33 2.67
CA GLN A 54 1.91 -0.77 2.77
C GLN A 54 2.73 -0.27 1.56
N ILE A 55 3.72 0.58 1.85
CA ILE A 55 4.76 1.01 0.90
C ILE A 55 6.07 0.34 1.34
N THR A 56 6.09 -0.99 1.43
CA THR A 56 7.32 -1.73 1.75
C THR A 56 7.59 -2.76 0.67
N THR A 57 8.85 -2.82 0.24
CA THR A 57 9.35 -3.77 -0.77
C THR A 57 9.36 -5.22 -0.29
N ALA A 58 9.14 -5.48 1.00
CA ALA A 58 9.21 -6.80 1.61
C ALA A 58 7.91 -7.63 1.54
N GLY A 59 6.76 -7.03 1.19
CA GLY A 59 5.45 -7.69 1.21
C GLY A 59 4.92 -8.20 -0.14
N GLY A 60 5.68 -8.00 -1.22
CA GLY A 60 5.21 -8.28 -2.58
C GLY A 60 4.21 -7.24 -3.12
N PHE A 61 4.05 -7.23 -4.45
CA PHE A 61 3.38 -6.22 -5.27
C PHE A 61 1.87 -6.02 -5.01
N GLY A 62 1.28 -6.73 -4.04
CA GLY A 62 -0.14 -6.74 -3.72
C GLY A 62 -0.45 -6.50 -2.25
N ALA A 63 0.47 -5.93 -1.47
CA ALA A 63 0.24 -5.71 -0.04
C ALA A 63 -0.55 -4.41 0.27
N SER A 64 -0.72 -3.54 -0.73
CA SER A 64 -1.50 -2.30 -0.65
C SER A 64 -2.81 -2.42 -1.42
N ASP A 65 -3.85 -1.68 -1.04
CA ASP A 65 -5.09 -1.63 -1.82
C ASP A 65 -4.88 -1.01 -3.20
N ILE A 66 -3.94 -0.05 -3.28
CA ILE A 66 -3.53 0.64 -4.50
C ILE A 66 -2.13 0.16 -4.90
N TYR A 67 -1.96 -0.21 -6.17
CA TYR A 67 -0.67 -0.63 -6.71
C TYR A 67 0.24 0.59 -6.90
N LEU A 68 1.21 0.76 -6.00
CA LEU A 68 2.16 1.89 -6.03
C LEU A 68 3.61 1.43 -6.28
N THR A 69 3.79 0.21 -6.78
CA THR A 69 5.14 -0.29 -7.06
C THR A 69 5.69 0.29 -8.35
N LEU A 70 6.95 0.71 -8.30
CA LEU A 70 7.74 1.16 -9.44
C LEU A 70 8.88 0.17 -9.67
N ASN A 71 8.63 -0.89 -10.44
CA ASN A 71 9.65 -1.88 -10.75
C ASN A 71 10.36 -1.51 -12.06
N THR A 72 11.66 -1.28 -11.98
CA THR A 72 12.49 -0.91 -13.13
C THR A 72 13.31 -2.09 -13.62
N VAL A 73 13.27 -2.34 -14.93
CA VAL A 73 14.03 -3.37 -15.62
C VAL A 73 15.11 -2.69 -16.48
N CYS A 74 16.29 -3.28 -16.49
CA CYS A 74 17.40 -2.82 -17.33
C CYS A 74 17.10 -3.11 -18.81
N ASN A 75 17.34 -2.13 -19.67
CA ASN A 75 17.20 -2.31 -21.12
C ASN A 75 18.30 -3.21 -21.68
N VAL A 76 19.51 -3.09 -21.12
CA VAL A 76 20.71 -3.77 -21.59
C VAL A 76 21.40 -4.45 -20.41
N ARG A 77 21.82 -5.70 -20.64
CA ARG A 77 22.63 -6.46 -19.69
C ARG A 77 23.88 -6.95 -20.41
N LYS A 78 25.01 -6.90 -19.71
CA LYS A 78 26.32 -7.28 -20.24
C LYS A 78 26.89 -8.44 -19.45
N ASP A 79 27.53 -9.31 -20.21
CA ASP A 79 28.29 -10.44 -19.69
C ASP A 79 29.78 -10.10 -19.63
N ASN A 80 30.51 -10.87 -18.84
CA ASN A 80 31.95 -10.75 -18.64
C ASN A 80 32.41 -9.38 -18.09
N VAL A 81 31.58 -8.74 -17.25
CA VAL A 81 31.94 -7.46 -16.62
C VAL A 81 32.92 -7.72 -15.47
N PRO A 82 34.07 -7.00 -15.38
CA PRO A 82 35.01 -7.18 -14.28
C PRO A 82 34.37 -6.94 -12.91
N ASN A 83 34.56 -7.88 -11.97
CA ASN A 83 33.91 -7.85 -10.65
C ASN A 83 34.78 -7.26 -9.52
N GLY A 84 35.98 -6.77 -9.83
CA GLY A 84 36.91 -6.20 -8.86
C GLY A 84 37.66 -7.24 -7.98
N ASN A 85 37.39 -8.53 -8.15
CA ASN A 85 38.00 -9.64 -7.39
C ASN A 85 38.83 -10.57 -8.30
N GLY A 86 39.34 -10.04 -9.43
CA GLY A 86 40.15 -10.79 -10.39
C GLY A 86 39.35 -11.71 -11.34
N GLY A 87 38.02 -11.57 -11.40
CA GLY A 87 37.16 -12.34 -12.31
C GLY A 87 36.14 -11.46 -13.03
N THR A 88 35.25 -12.12 -13.77
CA THR A 88 34.12 -11.48 -14.43
C THR A 88 32.79 -11.99 -13.89
N VAL A 89 31.74 -11.19 -14.08
CA VAL A 89 30.37 -11.53 -13.74
C VAL A 89 29.46 -11.30 -14.95
N ASN A 90 28.48 -12.18 -15.10
CA ASN A 90 27.50 -12.15 -16.17
C ASN A 90 26.19 -11.50 -15.73
N ASN A 91 25.35 -11.13 -16.70
CA ASN A 91 24.01 -10.61 -16.49
C ASN A 91 23.94 -9.31 -15.68
N ILE A 92 25.00 -8.49 -15.75
CA ILE A 92 25.06 -7.20 -15.06
C ILE A 92 24.32 -6.15 -15.86
N CYS A 93 23.52 -5.35 -15.16
CA CYS A 93 22.81 -4.22 -15.75
C CYS A 93 23.81 -3.17 -16.25
N ASP A 94 23.71 -2.79 -17.53
CA ASP A 94 24.47 -1.65 -18.07
C ASP A 94 23.65 -0.37 -17.89
N PRO A 95 24.04 0.54 -16.97
CA PRO A 95 23.28 1.75 -16.70
C PRO A 95 23.26 2.73 -17.89
N THR A 96 24.20 2.61 -18.84
CA THR A 96 24.24 3.49 -20.02
C THR A 96 23.14 3.19 -21.03
N GLY A 97 22.62 1.96 -21.03
CA GLY A 97 21.47 1.56 -21.86
C GLY A 97 20.11 2.02 -21.32
N GLY A 98 20.09 2.59 -20.11
CA GLY A 98 18.87 3.06 -19.46
C GLY A 98 17.99 1.95 -18.89
N PHE A 99 16.82 2.37 -18.39
CA PHE A 99 15.85 1.55 -17.66
C PHE A 99 14.44 1.81 -18.17
N HIS A 100 13.56 0.82 -18.07
CA HIS A 100 12.12 0.97 -18.29
C HIS A 100 11.33 0.34 -17.14
N TYR A 101 10.07 0.73 -16.98
CA TYR A 101 9.17 0.06 -16.03
C TYR A 101 8.69 -1.27 -16.61
N ASP A 102 8.55 -2.30 -15.77
CA ASP A 102 7.95 -3.55 -16.22
C ASP A 102 6.47 -3.38 -16.60
N GLN A 103 5.92 -4.35 -17.33
CA GLN A 103 4.54 -4.29 -17.78
C GLN A 103 3.53 -4.29 -16.61
N GLY A 104 3.90 -4.91 -15.48
CA GLY A 104 3.09 -4.92 -14.26
C GLY A 104 2.90 -3.51 -13.70
N THR A 105 3.99 -2.73 -13.62
CA THR A 105 4.00 -1.34 -13.21
C THR A 105 3.21 -0.48 -14.19
N ILE A 106 3.49 -0.59 -15.49
CA ILE A 106 2.80 0.20 -16.52
C ILE A 106 1.28 -0.04 -16.49
N ASN A 107 0.85 -1.29 -16.32
CA ASN A 107 -0.57 -1.63 -16.36
C ASN A 107 -1.32 -1.29 -15.10
N ASN A 108 -0.66 -1.33 -13.93
CA ASN A 108 -1.37 -1.32 -12.66
C ASN A 108 -1.07 -0.10 -11.79
N PHE A 109 -0.05 0.71 -12.08
CA PHE A 109 0.30 1.86 -11.24
C PHE A 109 -0.91 2.76 -10.98
N GLY A 110 -1.19 3.03 -9.70
CA GLY A 110 -2.32 3.83 -9.24
C GLY A 110 -3.68 3.11 -9.24
N LYS A 111 -3.78 1.88 -9.76
CA LYS A 111 -5.04 1.12 -9.75
C LYS A 111 -5.29 0.46 -8.41
N ILE A 112 -6.56 0.34 -8.06
CA ILE A 112 -7.03 -0.48 -6.94
C ILE A 112 -6.91 -1.94 -7.38
N VAL A 113 -6.01 -2.70 -6.74
CA VAL A 113 -5.69 -4.10 -7.10
C VAL A 113 -6.17 -5.10 -6.07
N ASN A 114 -6.48 -4.66 -4.85
CA ASN A 114 -7.15 -5.48 -3.84
C ASN A 114 -8.57 -4.99 -3.58
N LYS A 115 -9.38 -5.86 -2.97
CA LYS A 115 -10.74 -5.55 -2.52
C LYS A 115 -10.70 -4.58 -1.32
N HIS A 116 -10.33 -3.31 -1.54
CA HIS A 116 -10.60 -2.16 -0.66
C HIS A 116 -10.36 -2.35 0.84
N GLY A 117 -9.29 -3.05 1.22
CA GLY A 117 -8.88 -3.19 2.61
C GLY A 117 -9.85 -3.99 3.50
N ARG A 118 -9.45 -4.12 4.76
CA ARG A 118 -10.22 -4.82 5.80
C ARG A 118 -11.44 -3.98 6.18
N ARG A 119 -12.63 -4.56 6.06
CA ARG A 119 -13.87 -4.01 6.65
C ARG A 119 -13.91 -4.37 8.13
N ILE A 120 -14.10 -3.37 8.97
CA ILE A 120 -14.19 -3.55 10.42
C ILE A 120 -15.62 -3.26 10.84
N VAL A 121 -16.25 -4.27 11.44
CA VAL A 121 -17.54 -4.16 12.09
C VAL A 121 -17.36 -4.56 13.54
N GLU A 122 -17.87 -3.74 14.45
CA GLU A 122 -17.80 -3.97 15.89
C GLU A 122 -19.21 -4.14 16.45
N PHE A 123 -19.35 -5.08 17.38
CA PHE A 123 -20.58 -5.31 18.14
C PHE A 123 -20.23 -5.27 19.62
N ALA A 124 -21.02 -4.53 20.39
CA ALA A 124 -20.90 -4.52 21.84
C ALA A 124 -22.26 -4.61 22.52
N LEU A 125 -22.30 -5.37 23.60
CA LEU A 125 -23.46 -5.52 24.47
C LEU A 125 -23.08 -5.03 25.87
N LYS A 126 -23.89 -4.12 26.43
CA LYS A 126 -23.69 -3.64 27.79
C LYS A 126 -24.98 -3.77 28.59
N PHE A 127 -24.89 -4.43 29.74
CA PHE A 127 -25.98 -4.53 30.70
C PHE A 127 -25.76 -3.56 31.86
N TYR A 128 -26.82 -2.85 32.23
CA TYR A 128 -26.87 -1.94 33.38
C TYR A 128 -27.79 -2.58 34.43
N PHE A 129 -27.33 -2.65 35.67
CA PHE A 129 -28.02 -3.23 36.82
C PHE A 129 -28.62 -2.16 37.73
#